data_AF-A0A419KAV1-F1
#
_entry.id   AF-A0A419KAV1-F1
#
_cell.length_a   1.000
_cell.length_b   1.000
_cell.length_c   1.000
_cell.angle_alpha   90.00
_cell.angle_beta   90.00
_cell.angle_gamma   90.00
#
_symmetry.space_group_name_H-M   'P 1'
#
loop_
_entity.id
_entity.type
_entity.pdbx_description
1 polymer ?
#
loop_
_entity_poly.entity_id
_entity_poly.type
_entity_poly.pdbx_seq_one_letter_code
_entity_poly.pdbx_strand_id
1 'polypeptide(L)'
;NPDGAATFRRRNLRDVDLNRDFYDFSQPETQAIRRVFVESSPVLLIDVHESLSGEPIIIYANNTKSRLLARFFSLETDIPGFLAADVGQSANFAEKNGIYGVIIELPIFSWKYKNGSIIVWRFIESWARFERNGIHIKERQAPHRLNVDLTCDVGGKVFDGRKP
;
A
#
# COMPACT_ATOMS: atom_id res chain seq x y z
N ASN A 1 -16.94 -4.06 -0.58
CA ASN A 1 -17.80 -5.12 -1.13
C ASN A 1 -18.90 -5.47 -0.13
N PRO A 2 -19.88 -4.58 0.14
CA PRO A 2 -20.84 -4.79 1.23
C PRO A 2 -21.80 -5.96 0.95
N ASP A 3 -22.26 -6.09 -0.29
CA ASP A 3 -23.23 -7.09 -0.73
C ASP A 3 -22.61 -8.48 -0.96
N GLY A 4 -21.37 -8.53 -1.49
CA GLY A 4 -20.55 -9.74 -1.50
C GLY A 4 -20.23 -10.21 -0.08
N ALA A 5 -19.83 -9.30 0.82
CA ALA A 5 -19.57 -9.64 2.22
C ALA A 5 -20.81 -10.20 2.94
N ALA A 6 -21.98 -9.59 2.73
CA ALA A 6 -23.24 -10.06 3.32
C ALA A 6 -23.62 -11.49 2.91
N THR A 7 -23.09 -11.96 1.77
CA THR A 7 -23.35 -13.31 1.24
C THR A 7 -22.13 -14.23 1.30
N PHE A 8 -21.06 -13.82 2.00
CA PHE A 8 -19.78 -14.55 2.08
C PHE A 8 -19.20 -14.88 0.69
N ARG A 9 -19.28 -13.94 -0.25
CA ARG A 9 -18.77 -14.06 -1.62
C ARG A 9 -17.66 -13.06 -1.90
N ARG A 10 -16.66 -13.51 -2.66
CA ARG A 10 -15.57 -12.66 -3.15
C ARG A 10 -16.04 -11.55 -4.09
N ARG A 11 -16.97 -11.88 -4.99
CA ARG A 11 -17.54 -10.97 -6.00
C ARG A 11 -18.79 -10.28 -5.43
N ASN A 12 -19.17 -9.13 -5.97
CA ASN A 12 -20.40 -8.45 -5.56
C ASN A 12 -21.65 -9.21 -6.09
N LEU A 13 -22.87 -8.73 -5.82
CA LEU A 13 -24.11 -9.40 -6.28
C LEU A 13 -24.29 -9.37 -7.80
N ARG A 14 -23.55 -8.50 -8.51
CA ARG A 14 -23.51 -8.49 -9.98
C ARG A 14 -22.43 -9.41 -10.55
N ASP A 15 -21.82 -10.25 -9.71
CA ASP A 15 -20.73 -11.15 -10.07
C ASP A 15 -19.49 -10.42 -10.63
N VAL A 16 -19.24 -9.20 -10.17
CA VAL A 16 -18.06 -8.41 -10.54
C VAL A 16 -16.94 -8.57 -9.51
N ASP A 17 -15.73 -8.80 -10.00
CA ASP A 17 -14.51 -8.68 -9.21
C ASP A 17 -14.15 -7.20 -9.03
N LEU A 18 -14.47 -6.65 -7.86
CA LEU A 18 -14.24 -5.23 -7.57
C LEU A 18 -12.76 -4.84 -7.63
N ASN A 19 -11.82 -5.78 -7.41
CA ASN A 19 -10.39 -5.52 -7.55
C ASN A 19 -9.90 -5.55 -9.02
N ARG A 20 -10.81 -5.67 -9.98
CA ARG A 20 -10.57 -5.47 -11.41
C ARG A 20 -11.31 -4.25 -11.95
N ASP A 21 -12.30 -3.77 -11.21
CA ASP A 21 -13.20 -2.71 -11.63
C ASP A 21 -12.63 -1.29 -11.40
N PHE A 22 -11.41 -1.12 -10.86
CA PHE A 22 -10.77 0.21 -10.78
C PHE A 22 -10.26 0.75 -12.13
N TYR A 23 -10.46 0.02 -13.24
CA TYR A 23 -10.29 0.57 -14.59
C TYR A 23 -11.56 1.27 -15.08
N ASP A 24 -12.71 0.60 -14.94
CA ASP A 24 -13.96 1.04 -15.56
C ASP A 24 -14.89 1.78 -14.58
N PHE A 25 -14.72 1.54 -13.28
CA PHE A 25 -15.61 2.00 -12.22
C PHE A 25 -17.08 1.69 -12.53
N SER A 26 -17.36 0.48 -13.02
CA SER A 26 -18.71 0.09 -13.43
C SER A 26 -19.64 -0.16 -12.23
N GLN A 27 -19.06 -0.39 -11.05
CA GLN A 27 -19.80 -0.73 -9.83
C GLN A 27 -19.94 0.46 -8.87
N PRO A 28 -21.06 0.58 -8.14
CA PRO A 28 -21.23 1.65 -7.15
C PRO A 28 -20.16 1.61 -6.05
N GLU A 29 -19.64 0.43 -5.70
CA GLU A 29 -18.60 0.27 -4.68
C GLU A 29 -17.28 0.94 -5.07
N THR A 30 -16.79 0.70 -6.28
CA THR A 30 -15.53 1.30 -6.76
C THR A 30 -15.70 2.80 -7.05
N GLN A 31 -16.89 3.22 -7.50
CA GLN A 31 -17.25 4.64 -7.62
C GLN A 31 -17.23 5.35 -6.26
N ALA A 32 -17.72 4.71 -5.20
CA ALA A 32 -17.67 5.26 -3.85
C ALA A 32 -16.22 5.45 -3.37
N ILE A 33 -15.34 4.48 -3.57
CA ILE A 33 -13.91 4.61 -3.25
C ILE A 33 -13.25 5.72 -4.07
N ARG A 34 -13.56 5.81 -5.37
CA ARG A 34 -13.07 6.89 -6.23
C ARG A 34 -13.47 8.26 -5.71
N ARG A 35 -14.71 8.44 -5.25
CA ARG A 35 -15.17 9.70 -4.64
C ARG A 35 -14.34 10.04 -3.41
N VAL A 36 -14.10 9.07 -2.51
CA VAL A 36 -13.25 9.30 -1.33
C VAL A 36 -11.84 9.75 -1.74
N PHE A 37 -11.24 9.14 -2.76
CA PHE A 37 -9.90 9.52 -3.24
C PHE A 37 -9.87 10.98 -3.73
N VAL A 38 -10.88 11.39 -4.50
CA VAL A 38 -10.97 12.74 -5.07
C VAL A 38 -11.32 13.77 -4.00
N GLU A 39 -12.30 13.48 -3.15
CA GLU A 39 -12.87 14.44 -2.19
C GLU A 39 -11.96 14.63 -0.97
N SER A 40 -11.29 13.58 -0.49
CA SER A 40 -10.45 13.67 0.71
C SER A 40 -8.94 13.69 0.43
N SER A 41 -8.51 13.34 -0.79
CA SER A 41 -7.09 13.31 -1.19
C SER A 41 -6.18 12.65 -0.13
N PRO A 42 -6.45 11.39 0.26
CA PRO A 42 -5.71 10.74 1.33
C PRO A 42 -4.24 10.56 0.93
N VAL A 43 -3.33 10.63 1.90
CA VAL A 43 -1.89 10.42 1.61
C VAL A 43 -1.53 8.94 1.46
N LEU A 44 -2.31 8.05 2.08
CA LEU A 44 -2.03 6.62 2.21
C LEU A 44 -3.29 5.78 1.92
N LEU A 45 -3.10 4.72 1.15
CA LEU A 45 -4.05 3.62 0.94
C LEU A 45 -3.38 2.30 1.36
N ILE A 46 -4.01 1.60 2.29
CA ILE A 46 -3.71 0.19 2.60
C ILE A 46 -4.97 -0.60 2.24
N ASP A 47 -4.93 -1.33 1.13
CA ASP A 47 -6.03 -2.21 0.73
C ASP A 47 -5.80 -3.61 1.31
N VAL A 48 -6.74 -4.09 2.13
CA VAL A 48 -6.56 -5.30 2.94
C VAL A 48 -7.27 -6.47 2.28
N HIS A 49 -6.49 -7.48 1.92
CA HIS A 49 -6.95 -8.73 1.31
C HIS A 49 -6.64 -9.90 2.24
N GLU A 50 -7.25 -11.05 1.93
CA GLU A 50 -7.03 -12.31 2.63
C GLU A 50 -6.54 -13.36 1.63
N SER A 51 -5.52 -14.11 2.03
CA SER A 51 -4.94 -15.19 1.23
C SER A 51 -4.87 -16.50 2.03
N LEU A 52 -4.90 -17.62 1.31
CA LEU A 52 -4.74 -18.96 1.90
C LEU A 52 -3.29 -19.27 2.32
N SER A 53 -2.37 -18.32 2.17
CA SER A 53 -0.98 -18.42 2.63
C SER A 53 -0.90 -18.44 4.16
N GLY A 54 0.17 -19.03 4.70
CA GLY A 54 0.52 -18.93 6.14
C GLY A 54 1.29 -17.67 6.51
N GLU A 55 1.82 -16.95 5.50
CA GLU A 55 2.62 -15.73 5.66
C GLU A 55 1.98 -14.56 4.89
N PRO A 56 2.09 -13.33 5.43
CA PRO A 56 1.61 -12.14 4.74
C PRO A 56 2.52 -11.77 3.57
N ILE A 57 1.95 -11.11 2.56
CA ILE A 57 2.70 -10.52 1.45
C ILE A 57 2.18 -9.13 1.10
N ILE A 58 3.08 -8.21 0.79
CA ILE A 58 2.73 -6.90 0.25
C ILE A 58 2.65 -7.02 -1.26
N ILE A 59 1.54 -6.58 -1.86
CA ILE A 59 1.38 -6.48 -3.30
C ILE A 59 1.44 -5.00 -3.70
N TYR A 60 2.33 -4.67 -4.64
CA TYR A 60 2.52 -3.30 -5.10
C TYR A 60 2.30 -3.15 -6.59
N ALA A 61 1.71 -2.03 -6.99
CA ALA A 61 1.48 -1.66 -8.37
C ALA A 61 2.79 -1.31 -9.09
N ASN A 62 2.82 -1.46 -10.43
CA ASN A 62 3.97 -1.09 -11.26
C ASN A 62 4.11 0.43 -11.41
N ASN A 63 4.29 1.11 -10.28
CA ASN A 63 4.34 2.55 -10.22
C ASN A 63 5.21 3.05 -9.06
N THR A 64 5.60 4.33 -9.10
CA THR A 64 6.65 4.84 -8.22
C THR A 64 6.18 4.88 -6.77
N LYS A 65 5.00 5.43 -6.51
CA LYS A 65 4.49 5.58 -5.14
C LYS A 65 4.22 4.23 -4.49
N SER A 66 3.62 3.29 -5.21
CA SER A 66 3.32 1.95 -4.70
C SER A 66 4.60 1.17 -4.40
N ARG A 67 5.60 1.21 -5.31
CA ARG A 67 6.90 0.56 -5.10
C ARG A 67 7.66 1.13 -3.90
N LEU A 68 7.66 2.46 -3.74
CA LEU A 68 8.30 3.12 -2.59
C LEU A 68 7.60 2.74 -1.28
N LEU A 69 6.28 2.76 -1.25
CA LEU A 69 5.51 2.39 -0.06
C LEU A 69 5.70 0.92 0.31
N ALA A 70 5.71 0.03 -0.67
CA ALA A 70 5.96 -1.39 -0.43
C ALA A 70 7.36 -1.63 0.12
N ARG A 71 8.38 -0.99 -0.45
CA ARG A 71 9.75 -1.05 0.09
C ARG A 71 9.81 -0.53 1.52
N PHE A 72 9.15 0.59 1.81
CA PHE A 72 9.07 1.14 3.17
C PHE A 72 8.47 0.13 4.14
N PHE A 73 7.27 -0.40 3.87
CA PHE A 73 6.64 -1.37 4.76
C PHE A 73 7.41 -2.69 4.86
N SER A 74 8.03 -3.17 3.79
CA SER A 74 8.91 -4.35 3.84
C SER A 74 10.09 -4.15 4.78
N LEU A 75 10.74 -2.99 4.77
CA LEU A 75 11.84 -2.68 5.69
C LEU A 75 11.37 -2.53 7.14
N GLU A 76 10.16 -2.04 7.35
CA GLU A 76 9.58 -1.81 8.67
C GLU A 76 9.04 -3.08 9.33
N THR A 77 8.73 -4.11 8.54
CA THR A 77 7.98 -5.29 9.03
C THR A 77 8.57 -6.64 8.64
N ASP A 78 9.63 -6.66 7.82
CA ASP A 78 10.21 -7.86 7.20
C ASP A 78 9.23 -8.65 6.32
N ILE A 79 8.11 -8.04 5.92
CA ILE A 79 7.11 -8.66 5.04
C ILE A 79 7.57 -8.50 3.58
N PRO A 80 7.66 -9.59 2.79
CA PRO A 80 8.11 -9.50 1.41
C PRO A 80 7.10 -8.79 0.52
N GLY A 81 7.60 -7.98 -0.40
CA GLY A 81 6.82 -7.26 -1.40
C GLY A 81 6.93 -7.88 -2.79
N PHE A 82 5.81 -8.02 -3.49
CA PHE A 82 5.71 -8.57 -4.84
C PHE A 82 4.94 -7.65 -5.78
N LEU A 83 5.34 -7.66 -7.04
CA LEU A 83 4.68 -6.87 -8.08
C LEU A 83 3.28 -7.44 -8.35
N ALA A 84 2.29 -6.57 -8.37
CA ALA A 84 0.94 -6.84 -8.78
C ALA A 84 0.85 -7.28 -10.25
N ALA A 85 -0.15 -8.09 -10.58
CA ALA A 85 -0.60 -8.20 -11.95
C ALA A 85 -1.08 -6.81 -12.44
N ASP A 86 -0.85 -6.50 -13.72
CA ASP A 86 -1.27 -5.23 -14.32
C ASP A 86 -2.78 -5.19 -14.59
N VAL A 87 -3.55 -5.12 -13.49
CA VAL A 87 -5.01 -5.22 -13.48
C VAL A 87 -5.64 -4.07 -12.69
N GLY A 88 -6.95 -3.86 -12.81
CA GLY A 88 -7.67 -2.72 -12.27
C GLY A 88 -7.83 -2.74 -10.75
N GLN A 89 -6.72 -2.65 -10.05
CA GLN A 89 -6.60 -2.68 -8.59
C GLN A 89 -6.59 -1.27 -8.00
N SER A 90 -7.00 -1.18 -6.74
CA SER A 90 -7.01 0.06 -5.95
C SER A 90 -5.62 0.71 -5.87
N ALA A 91 -4.55 -0.07 -5.67
CA ALA A 91 -3.18 0.40 -5.59
C ALA A 91 -2.65 1.00 -6.91
N ASN A 92 -3.09 0.47 -8.06
CA ASN A 92 -2.80 1.06 -9.38
C ASN A 92 -3.50 2.41 -9.54
N PHE A 93 -4.75 2.51 -9.10
CA PHE A 93 -5.51 3.76 -9.19
C PHE A 93 -5.07 4.83 -8.19
N ALA A 94 -4.53 4.43 -7.03
CA ALA A 94 -4.06 5.34 -5.97
C ALA A 94 -3.06 6.38 -6.49
N GLU A 95 -2.04 5.96 -7.25
CA GLU A 95 -1.00 6.89 -7.73
C GLU A 95 -1.56 7.94 -8.70
N LYS A 96 -2.58 7.60 -9.51
CA LYS A 96 -3.26 8.55 -10.40
C LYS A 96 -3.91 9.73 -9.65
N ASN A 97 -4.08 9.59 -8.34
CA ASN A 97 -4.62 10.61 -7.44
C ASN A 97 -3.55 11.11 -6.44
N GLY A 98 -2.27 10.83 -6.68
CA GLY A 98 -1.16 11.26 -5.82
C GLY A 98 -1.01 10.45 -4.52
N ILE A 99 -1.75 9.36 -4.36
CA ILE A 99 -1.85 8.57 -3.13
C ILE A 99 -0.77 7.47 -3.12
N TYR A 100 -0.11 7.25 -1.99
CA TYR A 100 0.73 6.07 -1.81
C TYR A 100 -0.16 4.87 -1.50
N GLY A 101 -0.17 3.84 -2.35
CA GLY A 101 -1.09 2.70 -2.21
C GLY A 101 -0.40 1.35 -2.32
N VAL A 102 -0.76 0.40 -1.46
CA VAL A 102 -0.39 -1.02 -1.55
C VAL A 102 -1.58 -1.90 -1.18
N ILE A 103 -1.50 -3.17 -1.58
CA ILE A 103 -2.35 -4.24 -1.08
C ILE A 103 -1.55 -5.07 -0.06
N ILE A 104 -2.17 -5.47 1.04
CA ILE A 104 -1.62 -6.44 1.98
C ILE A 104 -2.50 -7.69 1.96
N GLU A 105 -1.90 -8.82 1.61
CA GLU A 105 -2.56 -10.13 1.66
C GLU A 105 -2.30 -10.74 3.04
N LEU A 106 -3.31 -10.74 3.90
CA LEU A 106 -3.23 -11.33 5.24
C LEU A 106 -3.42 -12.84 5.18
N PRO A 107 -2.71 -13.61 6.01
CA PRO A 107 -2.92 -15.06 6.07
C PRO A 107 -4.25 -15.37 6.78
N ILE A 108 -5.09 -16.22 6.18
CA ILE A 108 -6.34 -16.70 6.80
C ILE A 108 -6.03 -17.70 7.93
N PHE A 109 -4.90 -18.41 7.83
CA PHE A 109 -4.43 -19.36 8.84
C PHE A 109 -2.96 -19.12 9.17
N SER A 110 -2.69 -18.42 10.27
CA SER A 110 -1.32 -18.28 10.78
C SER A 110 -1.26 -18.34 12.30
N TRP A 111 -0.41 -19.21 12.83
CA TRP A 111 -0.10 -19.24 14.27
C TRP A 111 0.68 -18.00 14.70
N LYS A 112 1.55 -17.48 13.82
CA LYS A 112 2.40 -16.31 14.09
C LYS A 112 1.61 -15.00 14.04
N TYR A 113 0.75 -14.84 13.03
CA TYR A 113 0.05 -13.57 12.80
C TYR A 113 -1.44 -13.61 13.17
N LYS A 114 -1.97 -14.73 13.65
CA LYS A 114 -3.39 -14.94 13.92
C LYS A 114 -4.23 -14.60 12.67
N ASN A 115 -5.13 -13.63 12.76
CA ASN A 115 -5.95 -13.11 11.67
C ASN A 115 -5.31 -11.93 10.91
N GLY A 116 -4.04 -11.63 11.19
CA GLY A 116 -3.27 -10.61 10.47
C GLY A 116 -3.58 -9.14 10.85
N SER A 117 -4.59 -8.83 11.67
CA SER A 117 -4.96 -7.44 11.99
C SER A 117 -3.82 -6.63 12.62
N ILE A 118 -2.92 -7.29 13.36
CA ILE A 118 -1.72 -6.66 13.95
C ILE A 118 -0.78 -6.09 12.88
N ILE A 119 -0.75 -6.68 11.68
CA ILE A 119 0.09 -6.22 10.56
C ILE A 119 -0.42 -4.88 10.05
N VAL A 120 -1.73 -4.75 9.87
CA VAL A 120 -2.37 -3.50 9.44
C VAL A 120 -2.06 -2.38 10.43
N TRP A 121 -2.14 -2.67 11.74
CA TRP A 121 -1.79 -1.70 12.77
C TRP A 121 -0.31 -1.27 12.68
N ARG A 122 0.62 -2.21 12.48
CA ARG A 122 2.05 -1.90 12.30
C ARG A 122 2.29 -1.00 11.09
N PHE A 123 1.58 -1.20 9.98
CA PHE A 123 1.71 -0.33 8.80
C PHE A 123 1.25 1.10 9.12
N ILE A 124 0.09 1.23 9.78
CA ILE A 124 -0.44 2.54 10.19
C ILE A 124 0.53 3.24 11.17
N GLU A 125 1.06 2.52 12.17
CA GLU A 125 2.00 3.07 13.13
C GLU A 125 3.34 3.48 12.50
N SER A 126 3.90 2.65 11.62
CA SER A 126 5.13 2.96 10.90
C SER A 126 4.95 4.19 10.02
N TRP A 127 3.84 4.29 9.28
CA TRP A 127 3.53 5.50 8.50
C TRP A 127 3.35 6.73 9.38
N ALA A 128 2.56 6.62 10.46
CA ALA A 128 2.34 7.74 11.38
C ALA A 128 3.63 8.17 12.10
N ARG A 129 4.56 7.25 12.37
CA ARG A 129 5.90 7.57 12.88
C ARG A 129 6.75 8.27 11.82
N PHE A 130 6.73 7.80 10.58
CA PHE A 130 7.42 8.44 9.46
C PHE A 130 6.94 9.88 9.27
N GLU A 131 5.63 10.11 9.20
CA GLU A 131 5.05 11.46 9.07
C GLU A 131 5.45 12.38 10.23
N ARG A 132 5.39 11.87 11.48
CA ARG A 132 5.80 12.64 12.67
C ARG A 132 7.28 12.98 12.70
N ASN A 133 8.13 12.06 12.27
CA ASN A 133 9.58 12.23 12.27
C ASN A 133 10.09 12.93 11.00
N GLY A 134 9.23 13.14 9.99
CA GLY A 134 9.61 13.36 8.59
C GLY A 134 9.14 14.66 7.92
N ILE A 135 8.70 15.69 8.67
CA ILE A 135 8.66 17.08 8.18
C ILE A 135 9.92 17.87 8.60
N HIS A 136 10.75 17.32 9.50
CA HIS A 136 12.05 17.90 9.89
C HIS A 136 13.20 17.20 9.17
N ILE A 137 13.20 17.24 7.84
CA ILE A 137 14.45 17.02 7.09
C ILE A 137 15.34 18.22 7.41
N LYS A 138 16.32 18.05 8.32
CA LYS A 138 17.42 19.01 8.43
C LYS A 138 18.10 19.07 7.06
N GLU A 139 17.92 20.18 6.34
CA GLU A 139 18.80 20.55 5.24
C GLU A 139 20.23 20.54 5.77
N ARG A 140 20.99 19.49 5.50
CA ARG A 140 22.44 19.62 5.50
C ARG A 140 22.78 20.36 4.22
N GLN A 141 23.02 21.67 4.35
CA GLN A 141 23.70 22.43 3.32
C GLN A 141 25.05 21.76 3.03
N ALA A 142 25.14 21.08 1.89
CA ALA A 142 26.41 20.74 1.27
C ALA A 142 26.49 21.52 -0.05
N PRO A 143 27.59 22.26 -0.31
CA PRO A 143 27.70 23.09 -1.49
C PRO A 143 27.82 22.20 -2.74
N HIS A 144 26.98 22.50 -3.73
CA HIS A 144 26.98 21.95 -5.09
C HIS A 144 26.69 20.45 -5.26
N ARG A 145 25.39 20.11 -5.33
CA ARG A 145 24.71 19.45 -6.47
C ARG A 145 23.33 18.98 -6.01
N LEU A 146 22.27 19.40 -6.71
CA LEU A 146 20.91 18.90 -6.50
C LEU A 146 20.84 17.42 -6.90
N ASN A 147 20.90 16.53 -5.93
CA ASN A 147 20.33 15.18 -6.00
C ASN A 147 19.37 15.07 -4.81
N VAL A 148 18.07 14.97 -5.08
CA VAL A 148 17.07 14.71 -4.05
C VAL A 148 17.09 13.22 -3.76
N ASP A 149 17.98 12.79 -2.86
CA ASP A 149 17.95 11.44 -2.30
C ASP A 149 16.98 11.41 -1.11
N LEU A 150 15.92 10.60 -1.22
CA LEU A 150 15.05 10.27 -0.10
C LEU A 150 15.79 9.33 0.85
N THR A 151 16.67 9.87 1.69
CA THR A 151 17.33 9.11 2.76
C THR A 151 16.45 9.10 4.01
N CYS A 152 15.83 7.95 4.31
CA CYS A 152 15.26 7.70 5.63
C CYS A 152 16.36 7.04 6.47
N ASP A 153 16.81 7.73 7.53
CA ASP A 153 17.83 7.21 8.45
C ASP A 153 17.15 6.25 9.43
N VAL A 154 16.96 5.00 9.00
CA VAL A 154 16.59 3.89 9.88
C VAL A 154 17.89 3.17 10.25
N GLY A 155 18.45 3.52 11.40
CA GLY A 155 19.51 2.74 12.04
C GLY A 155 20.79 2.57 11.20
N GLY A 156 21.46 3.66 10.84
CA GLY A 156 22.91 3.64 10.60
C GLY A 156 23.41 2.87 9.38
N LYS A 157 22.57 2.61 8.37
CA LYS A 157 23.04 2.18 7.05
C LYS A 157 22.51 3.10 5.96
N VAL A 158 23.43 3.91 5.42
CA VAL A 158 23.25 4.72 4.22
C VAL A 158 23.18 3.78 3.01
N PHE A 159 22.14 3.88 2.18
CA PHE A 159 22.04 3.15 0.92
C PHE A 159 21.73 4.09 -0.25
N ASP A 160 22.65 4.10 -1.21
CA ASP A 160 22.59 4.78 -2.51
C ASP A 160 21.69 3.97 -3.47
N GLY A 161 20.73 4.64 -4.10
CA GLY A 161 19.79 4.08 -5.09
C GLY A 161 20.41 3.71 -6.43
N ARG A 162 21.75 3.69 -6.56
CA ARG A 162 22.46 3.27 -7.77
C ARG A 162 23.20 1.96 -7.56
N LYS A 163 22.49 0.83 -7.62
CA LYS A 163 22.91 -0.42 -8.28
C LYS A 163 21.83 -1.51 -8.14
N PRO A 164 21.78 -2.44 -9.12
CA PRO A 164 20.67 -3.38 -9.31
C PRO A 164 20.47 -4.33 -8.14
#